data_AF-A0A2V3V6H4-F1
#
_entry.id   AF-A0A2V3V6H4-F1
#
_cell.length_a   1.000
_cell.length_b   1.000
_cell.length_c   1.000
_cell.angle_alpha   90.00
_cell.angle_beta   90.00
_cell.angle_gamma   90.00
#
_symmetry.space_group_name_H-M   'P 1'
#
loop_
_entity.id
_entity.type
_entity.pdbx_description
1 polymer ?
#
loop_
_entity_poly.entity_id
_entity_poly.type
_entity_poly.pdbx_seq_one_letter_code
_entity_poly.pdbx_strand_id
1 'polypeptide(L)'
;MTIDWINIVGTIGACASVASFTPQAWKIIRERSTKGLSLGMFALTCLAFAAWTTFGLLKGEWALIIPNAICLCFALFIFGMIALPGRKTREVAETLDPIS
;
A
#
# COMPACT_ATOMS: atom_id res chain seq x y z
N MET A 1 13.92 32.53 9.37
CA MET A 1 13.45 31.31 8.68
C MET A 1 12.03 31.03 9.13
N THR A 2 11.06 31.09 8.22
CA THR A 2 9.68 30.65 8.48
C THR A 2 9.61 29.15 8.32
N ILE A 3 8.97 28.46 9.27
CA ILE A 3 8.75 27.01 9.19
C ILE A 3 7.73 26.73 8.07
N ASP A 4 8.08 25.82 7.16
CA ASP A 4 7.20 25.38 6.08
C ASP A 4 6.29 24.23 6.56
N TRP A 5 5.13 24.60 7.09
CA TRP A 5 4.16 23.65 7.62
C TRP A 5 3.55 22.73 6.58
N ILE A 6 3.49 23.16 5.30
CA ILE A 6 2.92 22.34 4.22
C ILE A 6 3.82 21.13 3.99
N ASN A 7 5.13 21.36 3.87
CA ASN A 7 6.09 20.29 3.68
C ASN A 7 6.18 19.34 4.88
N ILE A 8 6.10 19.87 6.11
CA ILE A 8 6.13 19.04 7.33
C ILE A 8 4.90 18.13 7.39
N VAL A 9 3.69 18.69 7.27
CA VAL A 9 2.46 17.91 7.36
C VAL A 9 2.36 16.92 6.20
N GLY A 10 2.75 17.33 4.98
CA GLY A 10 2.80 16.45 3.81
C GLY A 10 3.76 15.28 4.01
N THR A 11 4.95 15.52 4.58
CA THR A 11 5.95 14.48 4.86
C THR A 11 5.44 13.51 5.94
N ILE A 12 4.84 14.02 7.02
CA ILE A 12 4.26 13.17 8.07
C ILE A 12 3.14 12.31 7.50
N GLY A 13 2.23 12.89 6.71
CA GLY A 13 1.14 12.17 6.05
C GLY A 13 1.66 11.06 5.14
N ALA A 14 2.66 11.38 4.30
CA ALA A 14 3.32 10.41 3.43
C ALA A 14 3.92 9.24 4.22
N CYS A 15 4.71 9.54 5.26
CA CYS A 15 5.33 8.51 6.11
C CYS A 15 4.28 7.66 6.82
N ALA A 16 3.23 8.28 7.39
CA ALA A 16 2.16 7.58 8.08
C ALA A 16 1.38 6.65 7.14
N SER A 17 1.12 7.08 5.90
CA SER A 17 0.46 6.23 4.91
C SER A 17 1.32 5.03 4.51
N VAL A 18 2.61 5.22 4.23
CA VAL A 18 3.53 4.10 3.91
C VAL A 18 3.65 3.13 5.10
N ALA A 19 3.77 3.68 6.31
CA ALA A 19 3.88 2.92 7.54
C ALA A 19 2.59 2.14 7.89
N SER A 20 1.42 2.51 7.38
CA SER A 20 0.17 1.79 7.69
C SER A 20 -0.03 0.54 6.81
N PHE A 21 0.40 0.58 5.55
CA PHE A 21 0.27 -0.57 4.65
C PHE A 21 1.37 -1.63 4.83
N THR A 22 2.56 -1.21 5.26
CA THR A 22 3.70 -2.12 5.45
C THR A 22 3.42 -3.25 6.47
N PRO A 23 2.88 -2.97 7.68
CA PRO A 23 2.53 -4.01 8.65
C PRO A 23 1.44 -4.96 8.15
N GLN A 24 0.48 -4.45 7.37
CA GLN A 24 -0.59 -5.27 6.84
C GLN A 24 -0.08 -6.24 5.77
N ALA A 25 0.81 -5.80 4.87
CA ALA A 25 1.47 -6.66 3.89
C ALA A 25 2.33 -7.72 4.60
N TRP A 26 3.12 -7.32 5.60
CA TRP A 26 3.93 -8.23 6.39
C TRP A 26 3.10 -9.26 7.15
N LYS A 27 1.96 -8.85 7.74
CA LYS A 27 1.05 -9.76 8.44
C LYS A 27 0.54 -10.88 7.52
N ILE A 28 0.17 -10.55 6.28
CA ILE A 28 -0.30 -11.55 5.30
C ILE A 28 0.80 -12.57 4.99
N ILE A 29 2.04 -12.11 4.83
CA ILE A 29 3.20 -12.98 4.58
C ILE A 29 3.41 -13.89 5.80
N ARG A 30 3.53 -13.32 7.00
CA ARG A 30 3.81 -14.08 8.23
C ARG A 30 2.70 -15.08 8.57
N GLU A 31 1.44 -14.69 8.44
CA GLU A 31 0.29 -15.55 8.77
C GLU A 31 -0.12 -16.48 7.61
N ARG A 32 0.49 -16.32 6.43
CA ARG A 32 0.20 -17.10 5.21
C ARG A 32 -1.30 -17.17 4.88
N SER A 33 -2.02 -16.09 5.20
CA SER A 33 -3.47 -16.04 5.21
C SER A 33 -3.99 -14.63 4.92
N THR A 34 -5.02 -14.57 4.10
CA THR A 34 -5.80 -13.36 3.81
C THR A 34 -7.22 -13.44 4.38
N LYS A 35 -7.50 -14.42 5.26
CA LYS A 35 -8.82 -14.59 5.88
C LYS A 35 -9.26 -13.31 6.60
N GLY A 36 -10.49 -12.88 6.32
CA GLY A 36 -11.07 -11.67 6.90
C GLY A 36 -10.76 -10.38 6.15
N LEU A 37 -9.91 -10.42 5.11
CA LEU A 37 -9.68 -9.26 4.25
C LEU A 37 -10.70 -9.22 3.11
N SER A 38 -11.22 -8.03 2.82
CA SER A 38 -12.19 -7.80 1.75
C SER A 38 -11.49 -7.47 0.44
N LEU A 39 -11.75 -8.28 -0.59
CA LEU A 39 -11.26 -8.04 -1.94
C LEU A 39 -11.78 -6.71 -2.49
N GLY A 40 -13.08 -6.41 -2.29
CA GLY A 40 -13.72 -5.19 -2.77
C GLY A 40 -13.15 -3.93 -2.11
N MET A 41 -12.83 -4.01 -0.81
CA MET A 41 -12.18 -2.90 -0.10
C MET A 41 -10.82 -2.59 -0.72
N PHE A 42 -9.97 -3.60 -0.93
CA PHE A 42 -8.65 -3.39 -1.53
C PHE A 42 -8.70 -3.00 -3.01
N ALA A 43 -9.72 -3.44 -3.76
CA ALA A 43 -9.95 -2.95 -5.12
C ALA A 43 -10.24 -1.44 -5.14
N LEU A 44 -11.12 -0.97 -4.26
CA LEU A 44 -11.42 0.45 -4.12
C LEU A 44 -10.20 1.25 -3.66
N THR A 45 -9.42 0.71 -2.71
CA THR A 45 -8.15 1.30 -2.27
C THR A 45 -7.15 1.46 -3.42
N CYS A 46 -7.01 0.44 -4.29
CA CYS A 46 -6.17 0.54 -5.48
C CYS A 46 -6.67 1.64 -6.43
N LEU A 47 -7.98 1.69 -6.69
CA LEU A 47 -8.57 2.75 -7.52
C LEU A 47 -8.31 4.14 -6.94
N ALA A 48 -8.46 4.30 -5.63
CA ALA A 48 -8.25 5.56 -4.94
C ALA A 48 -6.80 6.04 -5.09
N PHE A 49 -5.81 5.20 -4.81
CA PHE A 49 -4.40 5.58 -4.96
C PHE A 49 -3.99 5.78 -6.41
N ALA A 50 -4.54 5.02 -7.36
CA ALA A 50 -4.33 5.25 -8.79
C ALA A 50 -4.88 6.61 -9.22
N ALA A 51 -6.09 6.97 -8.77
CA ALA A 51 -6.70 8.26 -9.05
C ALA A 51 -5.88 9.41 -8.44
N TRP A 52 -5.45 9.30 -7.17
CA TRP A 52 -4.64 10.32 -6.51
C TRP A 52 -3.25 10.48 -7.13
N THR A 53 -2.61 9.38 -7.52
CA THR A 53 -1.33 9.42 -8.23
C THR A 53 -1.49 10.12 -9.57
N THR A 54 -2.54 9.77 -10.33
CA THR A 54 -2.86 10.41 -11.62
C THR A 54 -3.15 11.89 -11.43
N PHE A 55 -3.92 12.26 -10.41
CA PHE A 55 -4.20 13.65 -10.07
C PHE A 55 -2.92 14.43 -9.75
N GLY A 56 -2.02 13.85 -8.94
CA GLY A 56 -0.71 14.43 -8.65
C GLY A 56 0.13 14.63 -9.91
N LEU A 57 0.15 13.66 -10.82
CA LEU A 57 0.84 13.75 -12.12
C LEU A 57 0.29 14.90 -12.97
N LEU A 58 -1.04 15.00 -13.08
CA LEU A 58 -1.71 16.08 -13.82
C LEU A 58 -1.44 17.47 -13.21
N LYS A 59 -1.19 17.54 -11.90
CA LYS A 59 -0.83 18.77 -11.18
C LYS A 59 0.67 19.08 -11.17
N GLY A 60 1.53 18.10 -11.48
CA GLY A 60 2.98 18.24 -11.33
C GLY A 60 3.45 18.24 -9.87
N GLU A 61 2.64 17.71 -8.93
CA GLU A 61 2.87 17.82 -7.49
C GLU A 61 3.49 16.56 -6.91
N TRP A 62 4.80 16.56 -6.73
CA TRP A 62 5.56 15.40 -6.22
C TRP A 62 5.10 14.92 -4.84
N ALA A 63 4.65 15.84 -3.98
CA ALA A 63 4.11 15.53 -2.65
C ALA A 63 2.81 14.71 -2.72
N LEU A 64 2.08 14.74 -3.83
CA LEU A 64 0.95 13.85 -4.07
C LEU A 64 1.37 12.59 -4.83
N ILE A 65 2.26 12.71 -5.82
CA ILE A 65 2.66 11.58 -6.68
C ILE A 65 3.35 10.48 -5.87
N ILE A 66 4.43 10.82 -5.16
CA ILE A 66 5.32 9.84 -4.52
C ILE A 66 4.59 9.00 -3.46
N PRO A 67 3.93 9.58 -2.44
CA PRO A 67 3.29 8.77 -1.40
C PRO A 67 2.13 7.92 -1.94
N ASN A 68 1.30 8.46 -2.84
CA ASN A 68 0.19 7.70 -3.40
C ASN A 68 0.66 6.56 -4.31
N ALA A 69 1.75 6.76 -5.07
CA ALA A 69 2.35 5.68 -5.87
C ALA A 69 2.89 4.55 -4.99
N ILE A 70 3.58 4.87 -3.88
CA ILE A 70 4.06 3.86 -2.93
C ILE A 70 2.88 3.11 -2.30
N CYS A 71 1.84 3.82 -1.86
CA CYS A 71 0.64 3.20 -1.29
C CYS A 71 -0.10 2.35 -2.32
N LEU A 72 -0.13 2.76 -3.60
CA LEU A 72 -0.68 1.97 -4.69
C LEU A 72 0.07 0.64 -4.84
N CYS A 73 1.40 0.63 -4.79
CA CYS A 73 2.19 -0.60 -4.85
C CYS A 73 1.83 -1.58 -3.71
N PHE A 74 1.71 -1.08 -2.48
CA PHE A 74 1.28 -1.92 -1.35
C PHE A 74 -0.16 -2.42 -1.51
N ALA A 75 -1.08 -1.53 -1.93
CA ALA A 75 -2.48 -1.89 -2.13
C ALA A 75 -2.63 -2.96 -3.21
N LEU A 76 -1.89 -2.85 -4.33
CA LEU A 76 -1.87 -3.84 -5.41
C LEU A 76 -1.28 -5.17 -4.95
N PHE A 77 -0.21 -5.15 -4.16
CA PHE A 77 0.35 -6.36 -3.57
C PHE A 77 -0.68 -7.08 -2.69
N ILE A 78 -1.32 -6.36 -1.75
CA ILE A 78 -2.32 -6.94 -0.85
C ILE A 78 -3.54 -7.41 -1.64
N PHE A 79 -4.02 -6.62 -2.59
CA PHE A 79 -5.12 -7.00 -3.48
C PHE A 79 -4.79 -8.29 -4.23
N GLY A 80 -3.58 -8.40 -4.80
CA GLY A 80 -3.09 -9.61 -5.45
C GLY A 80 -3.08 -10.81 -4.51
N MET A 81 -2.57 -10.66 -3.29
CA MET A 81 -2.56 -11.72 -2.29
C MET A 81 -3.96 -12.21 -1.90
N ILE A 82 -4.96 -11.33 -1.90
CA ILE A 82 -6.37 -11.66 -1.63
C ILE A 82 -7.03 -12.30 -2.87
N ALA A 83 -6.72 -11.82 -4.07
CA ALA A 83 -7.28 -12.32 -5.32
C ALA A 83 -6.74 -13.70 -5.73
N LEU A 84 -5.51 -14.03 -5.30
CA LEU A 84 -4.90 -15.33 -5.54
C LEU A 84 -5.64 -16.45 -4.79
N PRO A 85 -5.69 -17.67 -5.34
CA PRO A 85 -6.12 -18.85 -4.58
C PRO A 85 -5.24 -19.01 -3.34
N GLY A 86 -5.83 -19.39 -2.21
CA GLY A 86 -5.11 -19.48 -0.93
C GLY A 86 -3.85 -20.37 -0.95
N ARG A 87 -3.77 -21.35 -1.86
CA ARG A 87 -2.54 -22.13 -2.09
C ARG A 87 -1.39 -21.27 -2.60
N LYS A 88 -1.64 -20.44 -3.62
CA LYS A 88 -0.63 -19.52 -4.18
C LYS A 88 -0.24 -18.44 -3.17
N THR A 89 -1.19 -17.94 -2.37
CA THR A 89 -0.89 -17.00 -1.29
C THR A 89 0.13 -17.57 -0.31
N ARG A 90 0.01 -18.86 0.04
CA ARG A 90 0.99 -19.57 0.88
C ARG A 90 2.34 -19.75 0.20
N GLU A 91 2.35 -20.19 -1.07
CA GLU A 91 3.58 -20.36 -1.85
C GLU A 91 4.38 -19.04 -1.95
N VAL A 92 3.70 -17.92 -2.23
CA VAL A 92 4.32 -16.57 -2.25
C VAL A 92 4.84 -16.19 -0.86
N ALA A 93 4.05 -16.42 0.18
CA ALA A 93 4.46 -16.12 1.55
C ALA A 93 5.68 -16.95 2.00
N GLU A 94 5.74 -18.24 1.65
CA GLU A 94 6.90 -19.11 1.90
C GLU A 94 8.15 -18.66 1.13
N THR A 95 7.98 -18.16 -0.09
CA THR A 95 9.10 -17.61 -0.88
C THR A 95 9.67 -16.34 -0.26
N LEU A 96 8.80 -15.49 0.30
CA LEU A 96 9.18 -14.20 0.90
C LEU A 96 9.67 -14.35 2.35
N ASP A 97 9.16 -15.34 3.07
CA ASP A 97 9.53 -15.65 4.45
C ASP A 97 9.61 -17.17 4.68
N PRO A 98 10.73 -17.80 4.26
CA PRO A 98 10.91 -19.26 4.32
C PRO A 98 11.23 -19.79 5.72
N ILE A 99 11.55 -18.92 6.68
CA ILE A 99 12.14 -19.31 7.99
C ILE A 99 11.11 -19.22 9.13
N SER A 100 9.94 -18.58 8.92
CA SER A 100 8.88 -18.41 9.94
C SER A 100 7.87 -19.54 10.05
#